data_AF-A0A355BWX2-F1
#
_entry.id   AF-A0A355BWX2-F1
#
_cell.length_a   1.000
_cell.length_b   1.000
_cell.length_c   1.000
_cell.angle_alpha   90.00
_cell.angle_beta   90.00
_cell.angle_gamma   90.00
#
_symmetry.space_group_name_H-M   'P 1'
#
loop_
_entity.id
_entity.type
_entity.pdbx_description
1 polymer ?
#
loop_
_entity_poly.entity_id
_entity_poly.type
_entity_poly.pdbx_seq_one_letter_code
_entity_poly.pdbx_strand_id
1 'polypeptide(L)'
;MTARRLFLRLGAAALLLGAAAAEPLTADLLPPALLEGCEAQAAPLARAAPPIAAAARALDNLGVFAADEFEGVRIGFCALQAAGGPVATASCAGGVILLDEKYARPDQALTLRATLAHEMAHHFQHRNKRKAFGEGYCGSARYGAEKPALEAAADAFGEAVAELFVLGRPVEIVNACTAPVLVYVEAADPVAVRGTAPAFLKVAAGAAATAPEGALSGAIRYYARTAPGAAPAFVWREKTGPHARFVEGRSIRLKEARLKAPGRETGAFRLRLRCP
;
A
#
# COMPACT_ATOMS: atom_id res chain seq x y z
N MET A 1 70.73 19.12 -26.65
CA MET A 1 70.11 20.08 -27.60
C MET A 1 68.89 19.38 -28.22
N THR A 2 67.69 19.58 -27.63
CA THR A 2 66.59 20.46 -28.13
C THR A 2 65.98 19.97 -29.45
N ALA A 3 64.82 19.30 -29.47
CA ALA A 3 63.42 19.75 -29.31
C ALA A 3 62.71 20.14 -30.63
N ARG A 4 61.56 19.50 -30.93
CA ARG A 4 60.30 20.00 -31.59
C ARG A 4 59.48 18.81 -32.13
N ARG A 5 58.44 18.31 -31.42
CA ARG A 5 57.00 18.66 -31.48
C ARG A 5 56.39 18.67 -32.90
N LEU A 6 55.46 17.74 -33.17
CA LEU A 6 54.10 18.11 -33.57
C LEU A 6 53.10 16.95 -33.36
N PHE A 7 51.99 17.31 -32.73
CA PHE A 7 50.80 16.50 -32.46
C PHE A 7 50.06 16.15 -33.74
N LEU A 8 49.48 14.94 -33.82
CA LEU A 8 48.14 14.76 -34.39
C LEU A 8 47.42 13.63 -33.64
N ARG A 9 46.42 14.02 -32.86
CA ARG A 9 45.46 13.12 -32.20
C ARG A 9 44.49 12.62 -33.27
N LEU A 10 44.57 11.35 -33.65
CA LEU A 10 43.48 10.69 -34.36
C LEU A 10 42.43 10.28 -33.33
N GLY A 11 41.29 10.98 -33.38
CA GLY A 11 40.17 10.81 -32.47
C GLY A 11 39.55 9.42 -32.62
N ALA A 12 39.48 8.70 -31.50
CA ALA A 12 38.49 7.67 -31.31
C ALA A 12 37.12 8.36 -31.17
N ALA A 13 36.40 8.49 -32.29
CA ALA A 13 34.97 8.77 -32.27
C ALA A 13 34.28 7.49 -31.78
N ALA A 14 34.15 7.37 -30.46
CA ALA A 14 33.24 6.41 -29.85
C ALA A 14 31.80 6.82 -30.25
N LEU A 15 31.21 6.03 -31.14
CA LEU A 15 29.76 6.01 -31.35
C LEU A 15 29.09 5.57 -30.04
N LEU A 16 28.77 6.54 -29.20
CA LEU A 16 27.78 6.41 -28.15
C LEU A 16 26.41 6.38 -28.83
N LEU A 17 26.07 5.23 -29.42
CA LEU A 17 24.67 4.87 -29.62
C LEU A 17 24.08 4.75 -28.21
N GLY A 18 23.35 5.80 -27.80
CA GLY A 18 22.54 5.76 -26.62
C GLY A 18 21.65 4.52 -26.71
N ALA A 19 21.86 3.59 -25.78
CA ALA A 19 20.84 2.60 -25.49
C ALA A 19 19.63 3.39 -25.01
N ALA A 20 18.72 3.69 -25.93
CA ALA A 20 17.35 3.99 -25.56
C ALA A 20 16.89 2.76 -24.78
N ALA A 21 16.85 2.89 -23.45
CA ALA A 21 16.27 1.86 -22.61
C ALA A 21 14.89 1.60 -23.20
N ALA A 22 14.67 0.39 -23.73
CA ALA A 22 13.37 0.02 -24.26
C ALA A 22 12.36 0.27 -23.14
N GLU A 23 11.43 1.20 -23.38
CA GLU A 23 10.41 1.50 -22.38
C GLU A 23 9.69 0.18 -22.04
N PRO A 24 9.44 -0.11 -20.74
CA PRO A 24 8.59 -1.23 -20.41
C PRO A 24 7.26 -1.09 -21.15
N LEU A 25 6.88 -2.16 -21.86
CA LEU A 25 5.65 -2.21 -22.64
C LEU A 25 4.47 -2.10 -21.68
N THR A 26 3.60 -1.10 -21.87
CA THR A 26 2.30 -1.09 -21.21
C THR A 26 1.40 -2.16 -21.84
N ALA A 27 0.32 -2.58 -21.18
CA ALA A 27 -0.54 -3.66 -21.64
C ALA A 27 -1.04 -3.42 -23.07
N ASP A 28 -1.37 -2.16 -23.39
CA ASP A 28 -1.86 -1.74 -24.70
C ASP A 28 -0.78 -1.72 -25.80
N LEU A 29 0.49 -1.84 -25.41
CA LEU A 29 1.65 -1.94 -26.31
C LEU A 29 2.17 -3.38 -26.42
N LEU A 30 1.59 -4.34 -25.68
CA LEU A 30 1.91 -5.75 -25.87
C LEU A 30 1.42 -6.22 -27.26
N PRO A 31 2.15 -7.15 -27.92
CA PRO A 31 1.70 -7.72 -29.18
C PRO A 31 0.26 -8.27 -29.04
N PRO A 32 -0.66 -8.00 -30.00
CA PRO A 32 -2.07 -8.40 -29.87
C PRO A 32 -2.28 -9.87 -29.51
N ALA A 33 -1.52 -10.78 -30.13
CA ALA A 33 -1.61 -12.22 -29.82
C ALA A 33 -1.19 -12.57 -28.38
N LEU A 34 -0.24 -11.83 -27.80
CA LEU A 34 0.17 -11.99 -26.41
C LEU A 34 -0.87 -11.37 -25.47
N LEU A 35 -1.37 -10.18 -25.81
CA LEU A 35 -2.41 -9.49 -25.05
C LEU A 35 -3.69 -10.31 -24.98
N GLU A 36 -4.17 -10.85 -26.12
CA GLU A 36 -5.34 -11.74 -26.16
C GLU A 36 -5.18 -12.97 -25.24
N GLY A 37 -4.01 -13.60 -25.26
CA GLY A 37 -3.71 -14.75 -24.38
C GLY A 37 -3.63 -14.38 -22.90
N CYS A 38 -3.11 -13.19 -22.57
CA CYS A 38 -3.04 -12.72 -21.19
C CYS A 38 -4.40 -12.20 -20.68
N GLU A 39 -5.14 -11.45 -21.49
CA GLU A 39 -6.47 -10.93 -21.13
C GLU A 39 -7.49 -12.04 -20.90
N ALA A 40 -7.39 -13.15 -21.64
CA ALA A 40 -8.22 -14.33 -21.42
C ALA A 40 -8.05 -14.93 -20.00
N GLN A 41 -6.91 -14.67 -19.35
CA GLN A 41 -6.62 -15.12 -17.98
C GLN A 41 -7.01 -14.07 -16.92
N ALA A 42 -7.40 -12.86 -17.33
CA ALA A 42 -7.84 -11.80 -16.42
C ALA A 42 -9.30 -11.98 -16.03
N ALA A 43 -9.56 -12.16 -14.73
CA ALA A 43 -10.90 -12.31 -14.19
C ALA A 43 -11.31 -11.07 -13.37
N PRO A 44 -12.62 -10.75 -13.28
CA PRO A 44 -13.10 -9.77 -12.29
C PRO A 44 -12.66 -10.16 -10.88
N LEU A 45 -12.46 -9.21 -9.96
CA LEU A 45 -11.91 -9.50 -8.62
C LEU A 45 -12.67 -10.63 -7.90
N ALA A 46 -14.00 -10.68 -7.99
CA ALA A 46 -14.81 -11.73 -7.36
C ALA A 46 -14.45 -13.17 -7.80
N ARG A 47 -13.76 -13.31 -8.93
CA ARG A 47 -13.27 -14.57 -9.51
C ARG A 47 -11.75 -14.60 -9.67
N ALA A 48 -11.04 -13.63 -9.10
CA ALA A 48 -9.59 -13.55 -9.23
C ALA A 48 -8.90 -14.73 -8.53
N ALA A 49 -7.69 -15.05 -9.00
CA ALA A 49 -6.87 -16.09 -8.39
C ALA A 49 -6.64 -15.81 -6.89
N PRO A 50 -6.52 -16.85 -6.04
CA PRO A 50 -6.39 -16.67 -4.58
C PRO A 50 -5.29 -15.69 -4.13
N PRO A 51 -4.09 -15.65 -4.74
CA PRO A 51 -3.07 -14.66 -4.39
C PRO A 51 -3.49 -13.21 -4.64
N ILE A 52 -4.18 -12.95 -5.76
CA ILE A 52 -4.70 -11.61 -6.09
C ILE A 52 -5.77 -11.21 -5.08
N ALA A 53 -6.71 -12.11 -4.78
CA ALA A 53 -7.76 -11.84 -3.81
C ALA A 53 -7.19 -11.58 -2.40
N ALA A 54 -6.12 -12.29 -2.02
CA ALA A 54 -5.41 -12.06 -0.77
C ALA A 54 -4.68 -10.70 -0.74
N ALA A 55 -4.05 -10.31 -1.86
CA ALA A 55 -3.40 -9.01 -1.99
C ALA A 55 -4.41 -7.85 -1.93
N ALA A 56 -5.54 -7.95 -2.65
CA ALA A 56 -6.62 -6.97 -2.61
C ALA A 56 -7.20 -6.80 -1.20
N ARG A 57 -7.46 -7.90 -0.48
CA ARG A 57 -7.90 -7.85 0.92
C ARG A 57 -6.87 -7.21 1.85
N ALA A 58 -5.58 -7.47 1.63
CA ALA A 58 -4.52 -6.85 2.42
C ALA A 58 -4.46 -5.32 2.19
N LEU A 59 -4.65 -4.88 0.94
CA LEU A 59 -4.74 -3.46 0.58
C LEU A 59 -5.99 -2.79 1.19
N ASP A 60 -7.13 -3.47 1.23
CA ASP A 60 -8.36 -3.01 1.92
C ASP A 60 -8.19 -2.92 3.44
N ASN A 61 -7.57 -3.92 4.05
CA ASN A 61 -7.29 -3.91 5.49
C ASN A 61 -6.37 -2.74 5.90
N LEU A 62 -5.36 -2.44 5.09
CA LEU A 62 -4.53 -1.25 5.25
C LEU A 62 -5.25 0.03 4.78
N GLY A 63 -6.45 -0.05 4.19
CA GLY A 63 -7.20 1.09 3.67
C GLY A 63 -6.54 1.80 2.50
N VAL A 64 -5.66 1.13 1.77
CA VAL A 64 -5.05 1.64 0.53
C VAL A 64 -6.12 1.70 -0.57
N PHE A 65 -6.91 0.64 -0.73
CA PHE A 65 -8.05 0.60 -1.65
C PHE A 65 -9.22 -0.08 -1.00
N ALA A 66 -10.42 0.51 -1.06
CA ALA A 66 -11.63 -0.15 -0.58
C ALA A 66 -12.02 -1.31 -1.52
N ALA A 67 -12.74 -2.30 -0.98
CA ALA A 67 -13.12 -3.50 -1.74
C ALA A 67 -13.93 -3.19 -3.03
N ASP A 68 -14.79 -2.18 -3.01
CA ASP A 68 -15.61 -1.74 -4.15
C ASP A 68 -14.77 -1.10 -5.27
N GLU A 69 -13.60 -0.54 -4.93
CA GLU A 69 -12.67 0.03 -5.90
C GLU A 69 -12.09 -1.01 -6.86
N PHE A 70 -12.24 -2.31 -6.56
CA PHE A 70 -11.81 -3.41 -7.41
C PHE A 70 -12.94 -4.05 -8.24
N GLU A 71 -14.22 -3.73 -7.99
CA GLU A 71 -15.37 -4.45 -8.58
C GLU A 71 -15.42 -4.38 -10.12
N GLY A 72 -14.84 -3.34 -10.72
CA GLY A 72 -14.77 -3.15 -12.17
C GLY A 72 -13.44 -3.51 -12.83
N VAL A 73 -12.49 -4.09 -12.09
CA VAL A 73 -11.13 -4.36 -12.59
C VAL A 73 -10.96 -5.85 -12.90
N ARG A 74 -10.47 -6.16 -14.11
CA ARG A 74 -10.06 -7.51 -14.48
C ARG A 74 -8.58 -7.69 -14.13
N ILE A 75 -8.26 -8.65 -13.26
CA ILE A 75 -6.89 -8.88 -12.80
C ILE A 75 -6.53 -10.35 -13.05
N GLY A 76 -5.39 -10.59 -13.68
CA GLY A 76 -4.92 -11.93 -14.01
C GLY A 76 -3.40 -12.08 -13.87
N PHE A 77 -2.94 -13.32 -13.83
CA PHE A 77 -1.53 -13.65 -14.04
C PHE A 77 -1.29 -13.98 -15.51
N CYS A 78 -0.11 -13.63 -16.01
CA CYS A 78 0.38 -14.03 -17.32
C CYS A 78 1.90 -14.22 -17.26
N ALA A 79 2.49 -15.05 -18.11
CA ALA A 79 3.94 -15.25 -18.19
C ALA A 79 4.64 -14.08 -18.92
N LEU A 80 4.42 -12.85 -18.45
CA LEU A 80 4.85 -11.62 -19.09
C LEU A 80 6.37 -11.58 -19.28
N GLN A 81 7.15 -11.93 -18.26
CA GLN A 81 8.61 -11.92 -18.35
C GLN A 81 9.14 -13.03 -19.26
N ALA A 82 8.50 -14.20 -19.29
CA ALA A 82 8.86 -15.26 -20.22
C ALA A 82 8.65 -14.84 -21.69
N ALA A 83 7.72 -13.92 -21.94
CA ALA A 83 7.48 -13.28 -23.22
C ALA A 83 8.35 -12.01 -23.46
N GLY A 84 9.31 -11.71 -22.57
CA GLY A 84 10.17 -10.52 -22.66
C GLY A 84 9.48 -9.20 -22.28
N GLY A 85 8.31 -9.26 -21.63
CA GLY A 85 7.53 -8.12 -21.16
C GLY A 85 7.85 -7.67 -19.73
N PRO A 86 7.09 -6.70 -19.19
CA PRO A 86 7.27 -6.18 -17.83
C PRO A 86 6.85 -7.19 -16.76
N VAL A 87 7.08 -6.86 -15.48
CA VAL A 87 6.62 -7.69 -14.35
C VAL A 87 5.13 -7.55 -14.06
N ALA A 88 4.52 -6.46 -14.50
CA ALA A 88 3.10 -6.18 -14.40
C ALA A 88 2.75 -5.04 -15.37
N THR A 89 1.48 -4.90 -15.70
CA THR A 89 0.99 -3.74 -16.46
C THR A 89 -0.52 -3.56 -16.38
N ALA A 90 -0.95 -2.30 -16.39
CA ALA A 90 -2.35 -1.88 -16.48
C ALA A 90 -2.67 -1.31 -17.88
N SER A 91 -3.75 -1.80 -18.47
CA SER A 91 -4.32 -1.27 -19.71
C SER A 91 -4.98 0.09 -19.48
N CYS A 92 -4.66 1.06 -20.34
CA CYS A 92 -5.31 2.36 -20.37
C CYS A 92 -6.72 2.25 -20.92
N ALA A 93 -6.93 1.45 -21.99
CA ALA A 93 -8.22 1.32 -22.66
C ALA A 93 -9.15 0.26 -22.03
N GLY A 94 -8.63 -0.94 -21.75
CA GLY A 94 -9.39 -2.17 -21.48
C GLY A 94 -9.68 -2.47 -20.01
N GLY A 95 -9.19 -1.65 -19.07
CA GLY A 95 -9.46 -1.83 -17.63
C GLY A 95 -8.92 -3.15 -17.05
N VAL A 96 -7.83 -3.64 -17.64
CA VAL A 96 -7.16 -4.89 -17.26
C VAL A 96 -5.88 -4.57 -16.51
N ILE A 97 -5.57 -5.38 -15.50
CA ILE A 97 -4.25 -5.47 -14.88
C ILE A 97 -3.73 -6.90 -15.10
N LEU A 98 -2.52 -7.00 -15.65
CA LEU A 98 -1.81 -8.25 -15.86
C LEU A 98 -0.58 -8.26 -14.95
N LEU A 99 -0.39 -9.36 -14.22
CA LEU A 99 0.73 -9.54 -13.31
C LEU A 99 1.57 -10.74 -13.77
N ASP A 100 2.88 -10.71 -13.57
CA ASP A 100 3.70 -11.87 -13.92
C ASP A 100 3.40 -13.08 -13.01
N GLU A 101 3.37 -14.28 -13.60
CA GLU A 101 3.04 -15.53 -12.88
C GLU A 101 3.99 -15.84 -11.72
N LYS A 102 5.23 -15.32 -11.74
CA LYS A 102 6.16 -15.50 -10.62
C LYS A 102 5.58 -14.96 -9.31
N TYR A 103 4.72 -13.94 -9.38
CA TYR A 103 4.08 -13.34 -8.22
C TYR A 103 2.90 -14.15 -7.67
N ALA A 104 2.48 -15.21 -8.35
CA ALA A 104 1.49 -16.14 -7.80
C ALA A 104 2.05 -16.97 -6.63
N ARG A 105 3.38 -16.97 -6.43
CA ARG A 105 4.05 -17.76 -5.38
C ARG A 105 3.89 -17.10 -3.99
N PRO A 106 3.72 -17.88 -2.90
CA PRO A 106 3.48 -17.32 -1.57
C PRO A 106 4.60 -16.42 -1.02
N ASP A 107 5.86 -16.68 -1.39
CA ASP A 107 7.04 -15.88 -0.99
C ASP A 107 7.07 -14.49 -1.64
N GLN A 108 6.25 -14.27 -2.67
CA GLN A 108 6.14 -12.99 -3.37
C GLN A 108 5.01 -12.10 -2.83
N ALA A 109 4.37 -12.46 -1.71
CA ALA A 109 3.18 -11.76 -1.24
C ALA A 109 3.37 -10.25 -1.02
N LEU A 110 4.51 -9.81 -0.49
CA LEU A 110 4.81 -8.38 -0.31
C LEU A 110 4.95 -7.67 -1.66
N THR A 111 5.78 -8.23 -2.56
CA THR A 111 5.99 -7.70 -3.91
C THR A 111 4.67 -7.63 -4.67
N LEU A 112 3.86 -8.70 -4.64
CA LEU A 112 2.55 -8.76 -5.26
C LEU A 112 1.62 -7.62 -4.79
N ARG A 113 1.59 -7.33 -3.48
CA ARG A 113 0.75 -6.26 -2.93
C ARG A 113 1.19 -4.88 -3.43
N ALA A 114 2.50 -4.62 -3.44
CA ALA A 114 3.06 -3.35 -3.90
C ALA A 114 2.85 -3.17 -5.40
N THR A 115 3.14 -4.20 -6.21
CA THR A 115 2.90 -4.20 -7.64
C THR A 115 1.42 -4.04 -7.97
N LEU A 116 0.53 -4.79 -7.31
CA LEU A 116 -0.91 -4.61 -7.50
C LEU A 116 -1.36 -3.19 -7.15
N ALA A 117 -0.80 -2.59 -6.11
CA ALA A 117 -1.13 -1.21 -5.76
C ALA A 117 -0.67 -0.19 -6.80
N HIS A 118 0.54 -0.35 -7.34
CA HIS A 118 1.05 0.42 -8.47
C HIS A 118 0.10 0.32 -9.68
N GLU A 119 -0.28 -0.89 -10.09
CA GLU A 119 -1.14 -1.08 -11.26
C GLU A 119 -2.57 -0.56 -11.04
N MET A 120 -3.09 -0.68 -9.82
CA MET A 120 -4.36 -0.06 -9.46
C MET A 120 -4.27 1.47 -9.52
N ALA A 121 -3.14 2.07 -9.14
CA ALA A 121 -2.92 3.51 -9.29
C ALA A 121 -3.00 3.93 -10.77
N HIS A 122 -2.34 3.18 -11.67
CA HIS A 122 -2.49 3.37 -13.11
C HIS A 122 -3.92 3.22 -13.59
N HIS A 123 -4.64 2.19 -13.14
CA HIS A 123 -6.05 2.02 -13.48
C HIS A 123 -6.88 3.28 -13.16
N PHE A 124 -6.71 3.87 -11.98
CA PHE A 124 -7.41 5.11 -11.63
C PHE A 124 -6.94 6.32 -12.42
N GLN A 125 -5.63 6.47 -12.62
CA GLN A 125 -5.08 7.55 -13.46
C GLN A 125 -5.68 7.49 -14.87
N HIS A 126 -5.64 6.33 -15.53
CA HIS A 126 -6.20 6.12 -16.86
C HIS A 126 -7.71 6.38 -16.90
N ARG A 127 -8.47 5.85 -15.94
CA ARG A 127 -9.92 6.09 -15.83
C ARG A 127 -10.24 7.59 -15.70
N ASN A 128 -9.52 8.30 -14.85
CA ASN A 128 -9.73 9.73 -14.63
C ASN A 128 -9.35 10.57 -15.84
N LYS A 129 -8.25 10.23 -16.52
CA LYS A 129 -7.79 10.91 -17.73
C LYS A 129 -8.73 10.69 -18.90
N ARG A 130 -9.24 9.46 -19.10
CA ARG A 130 -10.28 9.19 -20.10
C ARG A 130 -11.58 9.93 -19.81
N LYS A 131 -12.00 10.01 -18.54
CA LYS A 131 -13.16 10.81 -18.16
C LYS A 131 -12.97 12.30 -18.47
N ALA A 132 -11.75 12.82 -18.32
CA ALA A 132 -11.45 14.23 -18.54
C ALA A 132 -11.22 14.60 -20.03
N PHE A 133 -10.61 13.70 -20.80
CA PHE A 133 -10.11 13.97 -22.16
C PHE A 133 -10.78 13.10 -23.25
N GLY A 134 -11.71 12.24 -22.87
CA GLY A 134 -12.41 11.30 -23.75
C GLY A 134 -11.70 9.95 -23.91
N GLU A 135 -12.41 8.97 -24.48
CA GLU A 135 -11.89 7.59 -24.69
C GLU A 135 -10.66 7.55 -25.61
N GLY A 136 -10.50 8.53 -26.52
CA GLY A 136 -9.33 8.66 -27.39
C GLY A 136 -8.04 9.07 -26.67
N TYR A 137 -8.08 9.38 -25.37
CA TYR A 137 -6.90 9.79 -24.60
C TYR A 137 -5.74 8.79 -24.71
N CYS A 138 -6.01 7.49 -24.57
CA CYS A 138 -4.97 6.45 -24.52
C CYS A 138 -4.19 6.31 -25.84
N GLY A 139 -4.76 6.73 -26.98
CA GLY A 139 -4.07 6.77 -28.28
C GLY A 139 -3.51 8.14 -28.65
N SER A 140 -3.57 9.11 -27.74
CA SER A 140 -3.22 10.50 -28.04
C SER A 140 -1.75 10.82 -27.74
N ALA A 141 -1.20 11.81 -28.46
CA ALA A 141 0.12 12.37 -28.14
C ALA A 141 0.22 12.91 -26.70
N ARG A 142 -0.93 13.32 -26.13
CA ARG A 142 -1.01 13.76 -24.74
C ARG A 142 -0.70 12.63 -23.77
N TYR A 143 -1.24 11.43 -23.98
CA TYR A 143 -0.91 10.28 -23.16
C TYR A 143 0.58 9.96 -23.23
N GLY A 144 1.16 9.96 -24.44
CA GLY A 144 2.61 9.77 -24.62
C GLY A 144 3.46 10.79 -23.84
N ALA A 145 3.05 12.06 -23.81
CA ALA A 145 3.74 13.10 -23.04
C ALA A 145 3.54 12.99 -21.51
N GLU A 146 2.37 12.52 -21.06
CA GLU A 146 2.04 12.40 -19.63
C GLU A 146 2.53 11.07 -19.02
N LYS A 147 2.73 10.03 -19.83
CA LYS A 147 3.09 8.66 -19.41
C LYS A 147 4.25 8.61 -18.41
N PRO A 148 5.40 9.30 -18.61
CA PRO A 148 6.50 9.23 -17.64
C PRO A 148 6.14 9.75 -16.25
N ALA A 149 5.31 10.80 -16.19
CA ALA A 149 4.87 11.36 -14.91
C ALA A 149 3.82 10.48 -14.22
N LEU A 150 2.97 9.81 -15.00
CA LEU A 150 2.01 8.83 -14.49
C LEU A 150 2.71 7.60 -13.89
N GLU A 151 3.73 7.09 -14.58
CA GLU A 151 4.60 5.99 -14.12
C GLU A 151 5.28 6.34 -12.80
N ALA A 152 6.00 7.47 -12.75
CA ALA A 152 6.70 7.90 -11.54
C ALA A 152 5.75 8.06 -10.33
N ALA A 153 4.51 8.50 -10.57
CA ALA A 153 3.50 8.60 -9.52
C ALA A 153 2.97 7.23 -9.06
N ALA A 154 2.83 6.26 -9.97
CA ALA A 154 2.43 4.90 -9.64
C ALA A 154 3.56 4.13 -8.91
N ASP A 155 4.80 4.33 -9.32
CA ASP A 155 6.00 3.80 -8.64
C ASP A 155 6.08 4.30 -7.20
N ALA A 156 6.05 5.62 -7.00
CA ALA A 156 6.09 6.22 -5.67
C ALA A 156 4.92 5.72 -4.79
N PHE A 157 3.76 5.48 -5.38
CA PHE A 157 2.61 4.92 -4.67
C PHE A 157 2.83 3.45 -4.28
N GLY A 158 3.34 2.61 -5.20
CA GLY A 158 3.69 1.22 -4.92
C GLY A 158 4.76 1.09 -3.84
N GLU A 159 5.80 1.93 -3.89
CA GLU A 159 6.86 2.00 -2.88
C GLU A 159 6.32 2.40 -1.50
N ALA A 160 5.49 3.44 -1.43
CA ALA A 160 4.84 3.85 -0.18
C ALA A 160 3.96 2.73 0.40
N VAL A 161 3.27 1.97 -0.45
CA VAL A 161 2.47 0.82 0.00
C VAL A 161 3.36 -0.33 0.50
N ALA A 162 4.49 -0.60 -0.16
CA ALA A 162 5.46 -1.58 0.33
C ALA A 162 5.98 -1.18 1.72
N GLU A 163 6.32 0.09 1.91
CA GLU A 163 6.75 0.64 3.20
C GLU A 163 5.66 0.47 4.28
N LEU A 164 4.39 0.76 3.95
CA LEU A 164 3.26 0.52 4.87
C LEU A 164 3.11 -0.95 5.27
N PHE A 165 3.39 -1.91 4.39
CA PHE A 165 3.37 -3.34 4.75
C PHE A 165 4.57 -3.77 5.60
N VAL A 166 5.70 -3.07 5.48
CA VAL A 166 6.92 -3.35 6.25
C VAL A 166 6.83 -2.72 7.65
N LEU A 167 6.34 -1.48 7.75
CA LEU A 167 6.32 -0.71 9.00
C LEU A 167 4.96 -0.76 9.71
N GLY A 168 3.89 -1.05 8.99
CA GLY A 168 2.52 -0.94 9.47
C GLY A 168 2.06 0.52 9.56
N ARG A 169 0.74 0.73 9.62
CA ARG A 169 0.18 2.06 9.87
C ARG A 169 0.24 2.39 11.36
N PRO A 170 0.57 3.64 11.74
CA PRO A 170 0.54 4.03 13.13
C PRO A 170 -0.90 3.96 13.68
N VAL A 171 -1.03 3.54 14.94
CA VAL A 171 -2.29 3.63 15.69
C VAL A 171 -2.21 4.85 16.60
N GLU A 172 -3.03 5.86 16.32
CA GLU A 172 -3.11 7.08 17.11
C GLU A 172 -4.27 7.00 18.11
N ILE A 173 -3.96 7.25 19.38
CA ILE A 173 -4.91 7.27 20.48
C ILE A 173 -5.23 8.73 20.78
N VAL A 174 -6.47 9.14 20.49
CA VAL A 174 -6.94 10.51 20.73
C VAL A 174 -7.82 10.53 21.98
N ASN A 175 -7.35 11.22 23.03
CA ASN A 175 -8.10 11.40 24.26
C ASN A 175 -8.99 12.65 24.19
N ALA A 176 -10.28 12.48 23.88
CA ALA A 176 -11.25 13.57 23.87
C ALA A 176 -11.91 13.82 25.24
N CYS A 177 -11.42 13.20 26.31
CA CYS A 177 -11.87 13.46 27.67
C CYS A 177 -11.20 14.71 28.26
N THR A 178 -11.82 15.27 29.29
CA THR A 178 -11.26 16.37 30.11
C THR A 178 -10.21 15.89 31.13
N ALA A 179 -10.09 14.58 31.34
CA ALA A 179 -9.12 13.96 32.22
C ALA A 179 -8.08 13.14 31.44
N PRO A 180 -6.84 12.99 31.97
CA PRO A 180 -5.85 12.10 31.38
C PRO A 180 -6.29 10.62 31.46
N VAL A 181 -5.89 9.82 30.48
CA VAL A 181 -6.20 8.39 30.38
C VAL A 181 -4.93 7.54 30.31
N LEU A 182 -5.00 6.32 30.83
CA LEU A 182 -4.02 5.25 30.64
C LEU A 182 -4.59 4.26 29.63
N VAL A 183 -3.83 3.97 28.58
CA VAL A 183 -4.27 3.16 27.44
C VAL A 183 -3.24 2.09 27.14
N TYR A 184 -3.69 0.86 27.00
CA TYR A 184 -2.93 -0.22 26.37
C TYR A 184 -3.65 -0.59 25.08
N VAL A 185 -2.91 -0.74 23.99
CA VAL A 185 -3.45 -1.08 22.67
C VAL A 185 -2.53 -2.07 21.98
N GLU A 186 -3.11 -3.07 21.32
CA GLU A 186 -2.43 -3.99 20.41
C GLU A 186 -3.21 -4.02 19.08
N ALA A 187 -2.49 -4.08 17.96
CA ALA A 187 -3.11 -4.38 16.68
C ALA A 187 -3.49 -5.87 16.62
N ALA A 188 -4.55 -6.24 15.90
CA ALA A 188 -4.86 -7.64 15.65
C ALA A 188 -3.79 -8.30 14.76
N ASP A 189 -3.28 -7.52 13.80
CA ASP A 189 -2.19 -7.87 12.88
C ASP A 189 -1.02 -6.86 13.07
N PRO A 190 -0.21 -7.01 14.15
CA PRO A 190 0.86 -6.08 14.44
C PRO A 190 2.09 -6.32 13.54
N VAL A 191 2.79 -5.24 13.21
CA VAL A 191 4.19 -5.32 12.77
C VAL A 191 5.05 -5.40 14.01
N ALA A 192 5.79 -6.49 14.16
CA ALA A 192 6.56 -6.77 15.37
C ALA A 192 7.64 -5.71 15.61
N VAL A 193 7.64 -5.12 16.81
CA VAL A 193 8.70 -4.23 17.29
C VAL A 193 9.54 -4.99 18.32
N ARG A 194 10.85 -5.15 18.07
CA ARG A 194 11.73 -5.82 19.02
C ARG A 194 11.96 -4.94 20.24
N GLY A 195 11.88 -5.53 21.43
CA GLY A 195 12.34 -4.92 22.69
C GLY A 195 11.31 -4.07 23.45
N THR A 196 10.08 -3.94 22.98
CA THR A 196 9.01 -3.22 23.70
C THR A 196 8.19 -4.16 24.57
N ALA A 197 8.26 -3.98 25.89
CA ALA A 197 7.38 -4.67 26.82
C ALA A 197 5.96 -4.07 26.79
N PRO A 198 4.89 -4.87 26.99
CA PRO A 198 3.53 -4.34 27.14
C PRO A 198 3.45 -3.33 28.29
N ALA A 199 3.08 -2.08 27.97
CA ALA A 199 3.02 -0.98 28.93
C ALA A 199 1.82 -0.06 28.65
N PHE A 200 1.37 0.67 29.67
CA PHE A 200 0.34 1.69 29.49
C PHE A 200 0.92 2.99 28.94
N LEU A 201 0.28 3.55 27.92
CA LEU A 201 0.50 4.91 27.43
C LEU A 201 -0.40 5.87 28.21
N LYS A 202 0.20 6.89 28.84
CA LYS A 202 -0.54 7.99 29.45
C LYS A 202 -0.80 9.06 28.41
N VAL A 203 -2.07 9.35 28.12
CA VAL A 203 -2.48 10.38 27.16
C VAL A 203 -3.16 11.52 27.92
N ALA A 204 -2.62 12.74 27.80
CA ALA A 204 -3.18 13.93 28.44
C ALA A 204 -4.60 14.24 27.92
N ALA A 205 -5.36 15.04 28.67
CA ALA A 205 -6.67 15.52 28.24
C ALA A 205 -6.54 16.33 26.94
N GLY A 206 -7.38 16.04 25.94
CA GLY A 206 -7.33 16.71 24.63
C GLY A 206 -6.13 16.37 23.75
N ALA A 207 -5.23 15.47 24.18
CA ALA A 207 -4.01 15.12 23.47
C ALA A 207 -4.14 13.82 22.67
N ALA A 208 -3.13 13.55 21.84
CA ALA A 208 -2.96 12.29 21.14
C ALA A 208 -1.61 11.64 21.49
N ALA A 209 -1.55 10.32 21.39
CA ALA A 209 -0.31 9.54 21.49
C ALA A 209 -0.32 8.42 20.45
N THR A 210 0.85 8.01 19.98
CA THR A 210 0.99 6.94 18.99
C THR A 210 1.40 5.65 19.69
N ALA A 211 0.75 4.55 19.33
CA ALA A 211 1.17 3.22 19.77
C ALA A 211 2.56 2.89 19.21
N PRO A 212 3.40 2.15 19.95
CA PRO A 212 4.74 1.79 19.48
C PRO A 212 4.71 0.85 18.27
N GLU A 213 3.69 0.00 18.17
CA GLU A 213 3.54 -0.98 17.08
C GLU A 213 2.71 -0.41 15.92
N GLY A 214 3.15 -0.69 14.69
CA GLY A 214 2.36 -0.46 13.49
C GLY A 214 1.31 -1.56 13.27
N ALA A 215 0.20 -1.22 12.63
CA ALA A 215 -0.92 -2.13 12.36
C ALA A 215 -1.08 -2.38 10.86
N LEU A 216 -1.28 -3.66 10.48
CA LEU A 216 -1.61 -4.06 9.12
C LEU A 216 -3.11 -4.08 8.84
N SER A 217 -3.93 -3.77 9.84
CA SER A 217 -5.37 -3.59 9.71
C SER A 217 -5.91 -2.60 10.74
N GLY A 218 -7.09 -2.03 10.47
CA GLY A 218 -7.79 -1.20 11.45
C GLY A 218 -8.35 -1.98 12.65
N ALA A 219 -8.23 -3.31 12.68
CA ALA A 219 -8.67 -4.11 13.82
C ALA A 219 -7.67 -3.99 14.97
N ILE A 220 -8.10 -3.44 16.09
CA ILE A 220 -7.29 -3.27 17.29
C ILE A 220 -8.01 -3.85 18.51
N ARG A 221 -7.22 -4.15 19.54
CA ARG A 221 -7.71 -4.53 20.86
C ARG A 221 -7.12 -3.56 21.87
N TYR A 222 -7.95 -3.00 22.73
CA TYR A 222 -7.50 -1.95 23.64
C TYR A 222 -8.15 -2.05 25.01
N TYR A 223 -7.42 -1.56 26.00
CA TYR A 223 -7.93 -1.25 27.33
C TYR A 223 -7.63 0.22 27.59
N ALA A 224 -8.62 0.99 28.05
CA ALA A 224 -8.37 2.34 28.53
C ALA A 224 -9.09 2.59 29.85
N ARG A 225 -8.52 3.47 30.66
CA ARG A 225 -9.19 4.05 31.84
C ARG A 225 -8.70 5.46 32.09
N THR A 226 -9.48 6.27 32.81
CA THR A 226 -8.96 7.53 33.36
C THR A 226 -7.80 7.24 34.32
N ALA A 227 -6.86 8.19 34.42
CA ALA A 227 -5.75 8.07 35.35
C ALA A 227 -6.25 8.02 36.81
N PRO A 228 -5.56 7.32 37.73
CA PRO A 228 -5.91 7.32 39.14
C PRO A 228 -6.07 8.73 39.70
N GLY A 229 -7.11 8.97 40.50
CA GLY A 229 -7.42 10.28 41.08
C GLY A 229 -8.22 11.22 40.16
N ALA A 230 -8.48 10.86 38.90
CA ALA A 230 -9.37 11.62 38.03
C ALA A 230 -10.84 11.25 38.27
N ALA A 231 -11.67 12.25 38.58
CA ALA A 231 -13.12 12.13 38.65
C ALA A 231 -13.77 12.96 37.51
N PRO A 232 -14.80 12.44 36.82
CA PRO A 232 -15.35 11.08 36.93
C PRO A 232 -14.40 10.01 36.37
N ALA A 233 -14.45 8.81 36.97
CA ALA A 233 -13.64 7.68 36.53
C ALA A 233 -14.34 6.91 35.41
N PHE A 234 -13.64 6.67 34.30
CA PHE A 234 -14.17 5.92 33.16
C PHE A 234 -13.24 4.78 32.79
N VAL A 235 -13.83 3.66 32.30
CA VAL A 235 -13.09 2.47 31.89
C VAL A 235 -13.69 1.93 30.59
N TRP A 236 -12.88 1.87 29.54
CA TRP A 236 -13.21 1.29 28.23
C TRP A 236 -12.53 -0.07 28.10
N ARG A 237 -13.24 -1.12 28.53
CA ARG A 237 -12.83 -2.52 28.41
C ARG A 237 -14.02 -3.37 28.00
N GLU A 238 -13.76 -4.55 27.43
CA GLU A 238 -14.79 -5.54 27.14
C GLU A 238 -14.84 -6.58 28.25
N LYS A 239 -16.00 -6.68 28.92
CA LYS A 239 -16.15 -7.53 30.12
C LYS A 239 -16.04 -9.02 29.78
N THR A 240 -16.48 -9.42 28.59
CA THR A 240 -16.55 -10.80 28.10
C THR A 240 -15.50 -11.11 27.04
N GLY A 241 -14.62 -10.16 26.71
CA GLY A 241 -13.64 -10.33 25.63
C GLY A 241 -12.72 -11.53 25.90
N PRO A 242 -12.44 -12.36 24.89
CA PRO A 242 -11.57 -13.53 25.05
C PRO A 242 -10.09 -13.13 25.21
N HIS A 243 -9.75 -11.88 24.92
CA HIS A 243 -8.38 -11.35 24.92
C HIS A 243 -7.97 -10.84 26.30
N ALA A 244 -7.34 -11.71 27.09
CA ALA A 244 -6.68 -11.36 28.33
C ALA A 244 -5.18 -11.05 28.11
N ARG A 245 -4.68 -10.03 28.80
CA ARG A 245 -3.26 -9.65 28.82
C ARG A 245 -2.80 -9.35 30.23
N PHE A 246 -1.51 -9.59 30.47
CA PHE A 246 -0.84 -9.15 31.68
C PHE A 246 0.04 -7.95 31.34
N VAL A 247 -0.32 -6.78 31.87
CA VAL A 247 0.36 -5.51 31.60
C VAL A 247 0.71 -4.89 32.94
N GLU A 248 1.99 -4.57 33.15
CA GLU A 248 2.50 -3.97 34.39
C GLU A 248 1.99 -4.67 35.67
N GLY A 249 2.07 -6.01 35.72
CA GLY A 249 1.65 -6.76 36.90
C GLY A 249 0.14 -7.00 37.03
N ARG A 250 -0.67 -6.61 36.03
CA ARG A 250 -2.14 -6.65 36.12
C ARG A 250 -2.75 -7.43 34.96
N SER A 251 -3.68 -8.33 35.27
CA SER A 251 -4.55 -8.94 34.27
C SER A 251 -5.62 -7.94 33.82
N ILE A 252 -5.66 -7.66 32.52
CA ILE A 252 -6.66 -6.82 31.87
C ILE A 252 -7.34 -7.62 30.76
N ARG A 253 -8.59 -7.25 30.47
CA ARG A 253 -9.32 -7.72 29.28
C ARG A 253 -9.46 -6.58 28.29
N LEU A 254 -9.20 -6.87 27.04
CA LEU A 254 -9.20 -5.89 25.96
C LEU A 254 -10.55 -5.85 25.28
N LYS A 255 -10.94 -4.66 24.83
CA LYS A 255 -12.07 -4.41 23.95
C LYS A 255 -11.61 -4.42 22.50
N GLU A 256 -12.37 -5.08 21.64
CA GLU A 256 -12.12 -5.01 20.20
C GLU A 256 -12.75 -3.76 19.58
N ALA A 257 -12.02 -3.14 18.64
CA ALA A 257 -12.53 -2.08 17.80
C ALA A 257 -11.98 -2.22 16.39
N ARG A 258 -12.84 -1.91 15.40
CA ARG A 258 -12.42 -1.77 14.00
C ARG A 258 -12.36 -0.28 13.65
N LEU A 259 -11.14 0.23 13.58
CA LEU A 259 -10.84 1.60 13.20
C LEU A 259 -10.94 1.76 11.69
N LYS A 260 -11.41 2.94 11.26
CA LYS A 260 -11.41 3.29 9.85
C LYS A 260 -10.02 3.78 9.45
N ALA A 261 -9.54 3.33 8.31
CA ALA A 261 -8.38 3.94 7.66
C ALA A 261 -8.74 5.34 7.17
N PRO A 262 -7.78 6.28 7.10
CA PRO A 262 -7.96 7.55 6.41
C PRO A 262 -8.06 7.40 4.88
N GLY A 263 -7.88 6.20 4.35
CA GLY A 263 -7.86 5.91 2.91
C GLY A 263 -6.42 5.82 2.38
N ARG A 264 -6.25 6.16 1.09
CA ARG A 264 -4.99 6.08 0.34
C ARG A 264 -3.81 6.86 0.94
N GLU A 265 -4.09 7.80 1.85
CA GLU A 265 -3.07 8.58 2.55
C GLU A 265 -2.36 7.75 3.64
N THR A 266 -1.09 8.03 3.94
CA THR A 266 -0.28 7.33 4.95
C THR A 266 -0.66 7.64 6.42
N GLY A 267 -1.83 8.24 6.66
CA GLY A 267 -2.27 8.62 7.99
C GLY A 267 -2.55 7.46 8.96
N ALA A 268 -2.69 7.80 10.24
CA ALA A 268 -2.89 6.84 11.32
C ALA A 268 -4.31 6.25 11.39
N PHE A 269 -4.42 5.02 11.90
CA PHE A 269 -5.68 4.51 12.42
C PHE A 269 -5.99 5.19 13.75
N ARG A 270 -7.11 5.92 13.83
CA ARG A 270 -7.44 6.75 15.00
C ARG A 270 -8.42 6.07 15.96
N LEU A 271 -7.94 5.68 17.13
CA LEU A 271 -8.77 5.31 18.28
C LEU A 271 -9.15 6.58 19.06
N ARG A 272 -10.39 7.04 18.92
CA ARG A 272 -10.89 8.18 19.70
C ARG A 272 -11.62 7.72 20.96
N LEU A 273 -11.07 8.07 22.12
CA LEU A 273 -11.72 7.85 23.41
C LEU A 273 -12.59 9.06 23.75
N ARG A 274 -13.87 8.80 24.03
CA ARG A 274 -14.85 9.82 24.47
C ARG A 274 -15.41 9.42 25.82
N CYS A 275 -15.41 10.37 26.75
CA CYS A 275 -16.07 10.23 28.03
C CYS A 275 -17.57 10.50 27.84
N PRO A 276 -18.46 9.60 28.31
CA PRO A 276 -19.90 9.82 28.27
C PRO A 276 -20.33 10.98 29.16
#